data_AF-A0A948IS97-F1
#
_entry.id   AF-A0A948IS97-F1
#
_cell.length_a   1.000
_cell.length_b   1.000
_cell.length_c   1.000
_cell.angle_alpha   90.00
_cell.angle_beta   90.00
_cell.angle_gamma   90.00
#
_symmetry.space_group_name_H-M   'P 1'
#
loop_
_entity.id
_entity.type
_entity.pdbx_description
1 polymer ?
#
loop_
_entity_poly.entity_id
_entity_poly.type
_entity_poly.pdbx_seq_one_letter_code
_entity_poly.pdbx_strand_id
1 'polypeptide(L)' 'MPAVAGLAATIVAALPASAHEGHHETLTVAEQVRHLFSQPDHLLALAGLVVLAVIGTWQWRRAKARK' A
#
# COMPACT_ATOMS: atom_id res chain seq x y z
N MET A 1 15.58 5.10 13.05
CA MET A 1 14.40 5.98 13.27
C MET A 1 13.21 5.10 13.68
N PRO A 2 13.03 4.83 14.98
CA PRO A 2 11.97 3.93 15.47
C PRO A 2 10.55 4.42 15.15
N ALA A 3 10.36 5.73 14.99
CA ALA A 3 9.08 6.32 14.57
C ALA A 3 8.63 5.90 13.16
N VAL A 4 9.56 5.66 12.23
CA VAL A 4 9.22 5.21 10.87
C VAL A 4 8.76 3.75 10.89
N ALA A 5 9.40 2.91 11.71
CA ALA A 5 9.01 1.52 11.90
C ALA A 5 7.63 1.41 12.58
N GLY A 6 7.36 2.25 13.59
CA GLY A 6 6.05 2.32 14.25
C GLY A 6 4.93 2.76 13.32
N LEU A 7 5.17 3.78 12.47
CA LEU A 7 4.18 4.25 11.50
C LEU A 7 3.91 3.20 10.41
N ALA A 8 4.97 2.56 9.89
CA ALA A 8 4.84 1.48 8.92
C ALA A 8 4.06 0.29 9.49
N ALA A 9 4.34 -0.11 10.73
CA ALA A 9 3.62 -1.19 11.42
C ALA A 9 2.14 -0.83 11.65
N THR A 10 1.84 0.43 12.00
CA THR A 10 0.45 0.90 12.19
C THR A 10 -0.32 0.90 10.86
N ILE A 11 0.32 1.31 9.77
CA ILE A 11 -0.29 1.28 8.43
C ILE A 11 -0.51 -0.15 7.97
N VAL A 12 0.47 -1.05 8.12
CA VAL A 12 0.31 -2.48 7.79
C VAL A 12 -0.77 -3.15 8.64
N ALA A 13 -0.88 -2.80 9.93
CA ALA A 13 -1.91 -3.32 10.82
C ALA A 13 -3.31 -2.71 10.57
N ALA A 14 -3.37 -1.52 9.95
CA ALA A 14 -4.61 -0.84 9.59
C ALA A 14 -5.08 -1.13 8.16
N LEU A 15 -4.21 -1.71 7.30
CA LEU A 15 -4.67 -2.29 6.04
C LEU A 15 -5.60 -3.46 6.41
N PRO A 16 -6.85 -3.47 5.91
CA PRO A 16 -7.67 -4.65 6.03
C PRO A 16 -6.89 -5.82 5.43
N ALA A 17 -6.52 -6.79 6.27
CA ALA A 17 -5.92 -8.05 5.82
C ALA A 17 -6.94 -8.94 5.09
N SER A 18 -8.00 -8.34 4.55
CA SER A 18 -8.93 -8.96 3.64
C SER A 18 -8.36 -8.83 2.22
N ALA A 19 -7.28 -9.55 1.95
CA ALA A 19 -7.12 -10.08 0.60
C ALA A 19 -8.35 -10.97 0.42
N HIS A 20 -9.32 -10.54 -0.38
CA HIS A 20 -10.53 -11.33 -0.55
C HIS A 20 -10.17 -12.65 -1.23
N GLU A 21 -10.87 -13.73 -0.89
CA GLU A 21 -10.73 -14.96 -1.66
C GLU A 21 -11.21 -14.69 -3.09
N GLY A 22 -10.36 -14.99 -4.07
CA GLY A 22 -10.64 -14.78 -5.49
C GLY A 22 -9.81 -15.75 -6.32
N HIS A 23 -10.43 -16.43 -7.28
CA HIS A 23 -9.78 -17.34 -8.21
C HIS A 23 -9.05 -16.55 -9.30
N HIS A 24 -8.04 -15.75 -8.91
CA HIS A 24 -7.29 -14.87 -9.81
C HIS A 24 -6.57 -15.63 -10.91
N GLU A 25 -6.26 -16.91 -10.69
CA GLU A 25 -5.69 -17.85 -11.65
C GLU A 25 -6.60 -18.18 -12.83
N THR A 26 -7.91 -17.98 -12.69
CA THR A 26 -8.90 -18.24 -13.76
C THR A 26 -9.11 -17.03 -14.67
N LEU A 27 -8.57 -15.87 -14.30
CA LEU A 27 -8.75 -14.62 -15.03
C LEU A 27 -7.67 -14.45 -16.10
N THR A 28 -8.08 -14.06 -17.31
CA THR A 28 -7.15 -13.54 -18.32
C THR A 28 -6.46 -12.27 -17.81
N VAL A 29 -5.33 -11.91 -18.41
CA VAL A 29 -4.58 -10.70 -18.01
C VAL A 29 -5.45 -9.44 -18.07
N ALA A 30 -6.30 -9.31 -19.09
CA ALA A 30 -7.23 -8.18 -19.22
C ALA A 30 -8.24 -8.12 -18.07
N GLU A 31 -8.76 -9.28 -17.65
CA GLU A 31 -9.69 -9.38 -16.53
C GLU A 31 -9.01 -9.13 -15.19
N GLN A 32 -7.74 -9.55 -15.03
CA GLN A 32 -6.94 -9.23 -13.85
C GLN A 32 -6.72 -7.72 -13.72
N VAL A 33 -6.39 -7.03 -14.82
CA VAL A 33 -6.25 -5.56 -14.81
C VAL A 33 -7.57 -4.91 -14.44
N ARG A 34 -8.68 -5.34 -15.04
CA ARG A 34 -10.00 -4.79 -14.70
C ARG A 34 -10.37 -5.05 -13.24
N HIS A 35 -10.08 -6.24 -12.74
CA HIS A 35 -10.32 -6.64 -11.35
C HIS A 35 -9.51 -5.77 -10.37
N LEU A 36 -8.23 -5.54 -10.67
CA LEU A 36 -7.34 -4.67 -9.89
C LEU A 36 -7.88 -3.23 -9.75
N PHE A 37 -8.51 -2.69 -10.79
CA PHE A 37 -9.04 -1.31 -10.79
C PHE A 37 -10.51 -1.17 -10.39
N SER A 38 -11.23 -2.28 -10.18
CA SER A 38 -12.67 -2.26 -9.86
C SER A 38 -13.00 -2.69 -8.43
N GLN A 39 -12.10 -3.43 -7.77
CA GLN A 39 -12.33 -3.86 -6.41
C GLN A 39 -11.86 -2.81 -5.39
N PRO A 40 -12.68 -2.51 -4.38
CA PRO A 40 -12.39 -1.44 -3.42
C PRO A 40 -11.17 -1.73 -2.55
N ASP A 41 -10.90 -2.98 -2.20
CA ASP A 41 -9.75 -3.41 -1.40
C ASP A 41 -8.42 -3.21 -2.14
N HIS A 42 -8.35 -3.51 -3.45
CA HIS A 42 -7.16 -3.22 -4.26
C HIS A 42 -6.87 -1.73 -4.35
N LEU A 43 -7.92 -0.91 -4.50
CA LEU A 43 -7.79 0.56 -4.52
C LEU A 43 -7.31 1.10 -3.18
N LEU A 44 -7.81 0.57 -2.05
CA LEU A 44 -7.37 0.94 -0.71
C LEU A 44 -5.91 0.52 -0.46
N ALA A 45 -5.52 -0.67 -0.90
CA ALA A 45 -4.14 -1.15 -0.81
C ALA A 45 -3.18 -0.24 -1.61
N LEU A 46 -3.55 0.12 -2.84
CA LEU A 46 -2.78 1.05 -3.66
C LEU A 46 -2.67 2.44 -3.01
N ALA A 47 -3.76 2.97 -2.48
CA ALA A 47 -3.76 4.25 -1.76
C ALA A 47 -2.83 4.21 -0.54
N GLY A 48 -2.83 3.10 0.21
CA GLY A 48 -1.91 2.88 1.33
C GLY A 48 -0.44 2.94 0.91
N LEU A 49 -0.08 2.30 -0.21
CA LEU A 49 1.27 2.35 -0.77
C LEU A 49 1.68 3.78 -1.16
N VAL A 50 0.78 4.54 -1.77
CA VAL A 50 1.04 5.94 -2.13
C VAL A 50 1.31 6.78 -0.88
N VAL A 51 0.50 6.65 0.17
CA VAL A 51 0.69 7.36 1.44
C VAL A 51 2.03 7.01 2.06
N LEU A 52 2.39 5.71 2.11
CA LEU A 52 3.69 5.26 2.60
C LEU A 52 4.85 5.86 1.80
N ALA A 53 4.76 5.89 0.47
CA ALA A 53 5.79 6.46 -0.40
C ALA A 53 5.97 7.97 -0.15
N VAL A 54 4.87 8.72 -0.01
CA VAL A 54 4.90 10.15 0.29
C VAL A 54 5.53 10.42 1.65
N ILE A 55 5.09 9.72 2.69
CA ILE A 55 5.61 9.89 4.06
C ILE A 55 7.08 9.47 4.11
N GLY A 56 7.43 8.32 3.53
CA GLY A 56 8.80 7.83 3.48
C GLY A 56 9.73 8.83 2.78
N THR A 57 9.30 9.36 1.63
CA THR A 57 10.05 10.38 0.87
C THR A 57 10.20 11.67 1.68
N TRP A 58 9.14 12.14 2.32
CA TRP A 58 9.17 13.33 3.16
C TRP A 58 10.16 13.19 4.32
N GLN A 59 10.09 12.08 5.05
CA GLN A 59 10.99 11.79 6.17
C GLN A 59 12.45 11.68 5.70
N TRP A 60 12.68 11.02 4.56
CA TRP A 60 14.00 10.93 3.95
C TRP A 60 14.57 12.31 3.61
N ARG A 61 13.77 13.19 2.99
CA ARG A 61 14.18 14.57 2.69
C ARG A 61 14.53 15.36 3.96
N ARG A 62 13.73 15.25 5.03
CA ARG A 62 14.03 15.93 6.31
C ARG A 62 15.28 15.37 6.98
N ALA A 63 15.51 14.06 6.93
CA ALA A 63 16.72 13.46 7.46
C ALA A 63 17.96 13.92 6.70
N LYS A 64 17.86 14.06 5.37
CA LYS A 64 18.95 14.58 4.53
C LYS A 64 19.26 16.05 4.82
N ALA A 65 18.25 16.88 5.08
CA ALA A 65 18.42 18.29 5.42
C ALA A 65 18.96 18.55 6.84
N ARG A 66 19.01 17.53 7.70
CA ARG A 66 19.60 17.60 9.05
C ARG A 66 21.04 17.06 9.11
N LYS A 67 21.57 16.56 7.99
CA LYS A 67 22.98 16.21 7.81
C LYS A 67 23.69 17.34 7.09
#